data_AF-A0A0K9X9L1-F1
#
_entry.id   AF-A0A0K9X9L1-F1
#
_cell.length_a   1.000
_cell.length_b   1.000
_cell.length_c   1.000
_cell.angle_alpha   90.00
_cell.angle_beta   90.00
_cell.angle_gamma   90.00
#
_symmetry.space_group_name_H-M   'P 1'
#
loop_
_entity.id
_entity.type
_entity.pdbx_description
1 polymer ?
#
loop_
_entity_poly.entity_id
_entity_poly.type
_entity_poly.pdbx_seq_one_letter_code
_entity_poly.pdbx_strand_id
1 'polypeptide(L)'
;MSPHRERLADVVAATVEVAGESGQAGSFTDEVAAALTSVIGKLADKAVDAAELSGFVSGWQEAVDALRDTGDSTTAGAQVYRMPGWATPDGSAGAKDV
;
A
#
# COMPACT_ATOMS: atom_id res chain seq x y z
N MET A 1 -13.80 -2.02 11.32
CA MET A 1 -12.52 -1.27 11.48
C MET A 1 -11.42 -2.10 10.85
N SER A 2 -10.42 -1.49 10.21
CA SER A 2 -9.35 -2.23 9.52
C SER A 2 -8.41 -2.89 10.56
N PRO A 3 -8.00 -4.16 10.38
CA PRO A 3 -7.20 -4.91 11.37
C PRO A 3 -5.83 -4.28 11.66
N HIS A 4 -5.30 -3.50 10.71
CA HIS A 4 -4.06 -2.73 10.90
C HIS A 4 -4.21 -1.60 11.91
N ARG A 5 -5.39 -0.97 11.98
CA ARG A 5 -5.67 0.15 12.88
C ARG A 5 -5.85 -0.32 14.33
N GLU A 6 -6.47 -1.49 14.51
CA GLU A 6 -6.58 -2.19 15.80
C GLU A 6 -5.19 -2.56 16.34
N ARG A 7 -4.36 -3.22 15.51
CA ARG A 7 -2.99 -3.59 15.92
C ARG A 7 -2.13 -2.41 16.32
N LEU A 8 -2.30 -1.25 15.68
CA LEU A 8 -1.52 -0.07 16.00
C LEU A 8 -1.96 0.56 17.32
N ALA A 9 -3.27 0.59 17.59
CA ALA A 9 -3.80 1.03 18.87
C ALA A 9 -3.30 0.13 20.02
N ASP A 10 -3.29 -1.20 19.83
CA ASP A 10 -2.81 -2.16 20.82
C ASP A 10 -1.31 -1.96 21.13
N VAL A 11 -0.49 -1.74 20.10
CA VAL A 11 0.96 -1.51 20.30
C VAL A 11 1.24 -0.16 20.97
N VAL A 12 0.47 0.89 20.64
CA VAL A 12 0.58 2.17 21.34
C VAL A 12 0.18 2.02 22.80
N ALA A 13 -0.91 1.31 23.10
CA ALA A 13 -1.34 1.04 24.47
C ALA A 13 -0.26 0.27 25.25
N ALA A 14 0.27 -0.82 24.69
CA ALA A 14 1.36 -1.58 25.30
C ALA A 14 2.64 -0.74 25.50
N THR A 15 2.95 0.17 24.57
CA THR A 15 4.11 1.06 24.69
C THR A 15 3.94 2.05 25.85
N VAL A 16 2.74 2.59 26.03
CA VAL A 16 2.41 3.49 27.15
C VAL A 16 2.47 2.76 28.48
N GLU A 17 1.98 1.51 28.53
CA GLU A 17 2.06 0.65 29.70
C GLU A 17 3.52 0.39 30.10
N VAL A 18 4.36 -0.03 29.15
CA VAL A 18 5.80 -0.26 29.38
C VAL A 18 6.51 1.01 29.85
N ALA A 19 6.16 2.18 29.30
CA ALA A 19 6.72 3.45 29.74
C ALA A 19 6.31 3.76 31.19
N GLY A 20 5.04 3.53 31.56
CA GLY A 20 4.52 3.71 32.91
C GLY A 20 5.18 2.78 33.92
N GLU A 21 5.27 1.49 33.60
CA GLU A 21 5.93 0.48 34.43
C GLU A 21 7.41 0.81 34.64
N SER A 22 8.11 1.23 33.56
CA SER A 22 9.51 1.64 33.64
C SER A 22 9.67 2.91 34.50
N GLY A 23 8.71 3.84 34.43
CA GLY A 23 8.70 5.03 35.27
C GLY A 23 8.56 4.70 36.75
N GLN A 24 7.63 3.80 37.09
CA GLN A 24 7.43 3.31 38.47
C GLN A 24 8.61 2.50 38.98
N ALA A 25 9.28 1.74 38.12
CA ALA A 25 10.49 0.99 38.46
C ALA A 25 11.74 1.87 38.56
N GLY A 26 11.68 3.15 38.18
CA GLY A 26 12.83 4.06 38.11
C GLY A 26 13.83 3.70 37.00
N SER A 27 13.42 2.88 36.04
CA SER A 27 14.23 2.44 34.89
C SER A 27 13.91 3.19 33.60
N PHE A 28 12.96 4.13 33.64
CA PHE A 28 12.67 5.00 32.50
C PHE A 28 13.79 6.03 32.33
N THR A 29 14.68 5.76 31.37
CA THR A 29 15.76 6.68 30.98
C THR A 29 15.44 7.37 29.66
N ASP A 30 16.24 8.39 29.32
CA ASP A 30 16.13 9.08 28.03
C ASP A 30 16.35 8.11 26.85
N GLU A 31 17.22 7.11 27.00
CA GLU A 31 17.44 6.07 25.99
C GLU A 31 16.20 5.19 25.80
N VAL A 32 15.51 4.84 26.89
CA VAL A 32 14.25 4.08 26.83
C VAL A 32 13.17 4.91 26.14
N ALA A 33 13.04 6.20 26.49
CA ALA A 33 12.10 7.11 25.84
C ALA A 33 12.37 7.25 24.34
N ALA A 34 13.64 7.39 23.94
CA ALA A 34 14.05 7.45 22.55
C ALA A 34 13.76 6.14 21.80
N ALA A 35 14.00 5.00 22.42
CA ALA A 35 13.72 3.69 21.84
C ALA A 35 12.22 3.49 21.60
N LEU A 36 11.37 3.80 22.59
CA LEU A 36 9.92 3.69 22.45
C LEU A 36 9.38 4.64 21.37
N THR A 37 9.89 5.87 21.32
CA THR A 37 9.53 6.85 20.28
C THR A 37 9.91 6.34 18.88
N SER A 38 11.09 5.74 18.74
CA SER A 38 11.53 5.14 17.47
C SER A 38 10.64 3.99 17.02
N VAL A 39 10.21 3.13 17.95
CA VAL A 39 9.31 2.00 17.65
C VAL A 39 7.94 2.51 17.18
N ILE A 40 7.37 3.49 17.89
CA ILE A 40 6.08 4.11 17.50
C ILE A 40 6.19 4.73 16.11
N GLY A 41 7.25 5.50 15.83
CA GLY A 41 7.46 6.13 14.53
C GLY A 41 7.49 5.11 13.38
N LYS A 42 8.27 4.04 13.53
CA LYS A 42 8.36 2.96 12.52
C LYS A 42 7.02 2.26 12.27
N LEU A 43 6.19 2.13 13.29
CA LEU A 43 4.87 1.52 13.16
C LEU A 43 3.86 2.45 12.50
N ALA A 44 3.93 3.75 12.81
CA ALA A 44 3.13 4.77 12.16
C ALA A 44 3.40 4.80 10.64
N ASP A 45 4.68 4.80 10.24
CA ASP A 45 5.08 4.76 8.83
C ASP A 45 4.50 3.52 8.11
N LYS A 46 4.65 2.33 8.70
CA LYS A 46 4.09 1.09 8.13
C LYS A 46 2.56 1.13 7.97
N ALA A 47 1.87 1.81 8.87
CA ALA A 47 0.42 1.94 8.76
C ALA A 47 0.00 2.97 7.71
N VAL A 48 0.79 4.03 7.50
CA VAL A 48 0.61 4.95 6.38
C VAL A 48 0.80 4.20 5.07
N ASP A 49 1.90 3.46 4.91
CA ASP A 49 2.16 2.65 3.71
C ASP A 49 1.02 1.66 3.42
N ALA A 50 0.52 0.97 4.46
CA ALA A 50 -0.58 0.03 4.33
C ALA A 50 -1.89 0.73 3.93
N ALA A 51 -2.17 1.91 4.48
CA ALA A 51 -3.33 2.71 4.12
C ALA A 51 -3.25 3.19 2.66
N GLU A 52 -2.10 3.68 2.24
CA GLU A 52 -1.83 4.09 0.85
C GLU A 52 -2.04 2.93 -0.13
N LEU A 53 -1.47 1.76 0.16
CA LEU A 53 -1.65 0.56 -0.65
C LEU A 53 -3.13 0.15 -0.73
N SER A 54 -3.83 0.18 0.41
CA SER A 54 -5.26 -0.15 0.43
C SER A 54 -6.10 0.84 -0.39
N GLY A 55 -5.79 2.13 -0.32
CA GLY A 55 -6.44 3.17 -1.11
C GLY A 55 -6.16 3.01 -2.60
N PHE A 56 -4.93 2.66 -2.97
CA PHE A 56 -4.57 2.33 -4.36
C PHE A 56 -5.37 1.12 -4.87
N VAL A 57 -5.43 0.03 -4.10
CA VAL A 57 -6.15 -1.19 -4.49
C VAL A 57 -7.64 -0.92 -4.63
N SER A 58 -8.26 -0.23 -3.66
CA SER A 58 -9.68 0.12 -3.72
C SER A 58 -9.98 1.04 -4.91
N GLY A 59 -9.17 2.08 -5.14
CA GLY A 59 -9.36 2.97 -6.29
C GLY A 59 -9.16 2.26 -7.64
N TRP A 60 -8.25 1.29 -7.72
CA TRP A 60 -8.06 0.46 -8.91
C TRP A 60 -9.26 -0.47 -9.15
N GLN A 61 -9.78 -1.11 -8.10
CA GLN A 61 -10.99 -1.93 -8.18
C GLN A 61 -12.19 -1.10 -8.64
N GLU A 62 -12.39 0.10 -8.07
CA GLU A 62 -13.43 1.04 -8.50
C GLU A 62 -13.29 1.42 -9.97
N ALA A 63 -12.07 1.67 -10.45
CA ALA A 63 -11.82 1.97 -11.86
C ALA A 63 -12.14 0.79 -12.79
N VAL A 64 -11.75 -0.44 -12.40
CA VAL A 64 -12.04 -1.67 -13.14
C VAL A 64 -13.54 -1.95 -13.17
N ASP A 65 -14.23 -1.78 -12.06
CA ASP A 65 -15.68 -1.97 -11.97
C ASP A 65 -16.42 -0.91 -12.81
N ALA A 66 -15.97 0.34 -12.79
CA ALA A 66 -16.53 1.39 -13.66
C ALA A 66 -16.36 1.07 -15.16
N LEU A 67 -15.22 0.49 -15.56
CA LEU A 67 -14.96 0.01 -16.92
C LEU A 67 -15.84 -1.20 -17.30
N ARG A 68 -16.15 -2.06 -16.33
CA ARG A 68 -16.99 -3.25 -16.52
C ARG A 68 -18.47 -2.90 -16.63
N ASP A 69 -18.94 -1.99 -15.78
CA ASP A 69 -20.34 -1.54 -15.73
C ASP A 69 -20.72 -0.66 -16.92
N THR A 70 -19.75 0.04 -17.54
CA THR A 70 -20.03 0.88 -18.71
C THR A 70 -20.37 0.09 -19.98
N GLY A 71 -20.14 -1.23 -20.01
CA GLY A 71 -20.69 -2.18 -21.00
C GLY A 71 -20.31 -1.96 -22.47
N ASP A 72 -19.79 -0.80 -22.84
CA ASP A 72 -19.50 -0.44 -24.23
C ASP A 72 -18.36 0.58 -24.34
N SER A 73 -17.65 0.40 -25.44
CA SER A 73 -16.42 0.97 -25.94
C SER A 73 -16.41 2.47 -26.22
N THR A 74 -17.05 3.30 -25.38
CA THR A 74 -17.03 4.77 -25.53
C THR A 74 -16.59 5.46 -24.24
N THR A 75 -15.28 5.44 -24.06
CA THR A 75 -14.41 6.39 -23.33
C THR A 75 -15.13 7.38 -22.42
N ALA A 76 -15.40 6.97 -21.18
CA ALA A 76 -15.65 7.90 -20.08
C ALA A 76 -14.35 8.63 -19.70
N GLY A 77 -13.85 9.54 -20.56
CA GLY A 77 -12.77 10.50 -20.29
C GLY A 77 -11.37 9.94 -19.96
N ALA A 78 -11.24 8.69 -19.54
CA ALA A 78 -9.98 8.02 -19.26
C ALA A 78 -9.49 7.34 -20.54
N GLN A 79 -8.55 8.00 -21.23
CA GLN A 79 -7.83 7.36 -22.33
C GLN A 79 -6.94 6.27 -21.76
N VAL A 80 -7.38 5.02 -21.85
CA VAL A 80 -6.54 3.85 -21.59
C VAL A 80 -5.47 3.81 -22.69
N TYR A 81 -4.29 4.34 -22.38
CA TYR A 81 -3.14 4.22 -23.27
C TYR A 81 -2.65 2.77 -23.23
N ARG A 82 -3.09 1.95 -24.19
CA ARG A 82 -2.45 0.64 -24.43
C ARG A 82 -1.05 0.90 -24.96
N MET A 83 -0.05 0.55 -24.15
CA MET A 83 1.30 0.33 -24.66
C MET A 83 1.20 -0.60 -25.87
N PRO A 84 1.78 -0.26 -27.02
CA PRO A 84 1.84 -1.16 -28.16
C PRO A 84 2.45 -2.47 -27.67
N GLY A 85 1.67 -3.56 -27.76
CA GLY A 85 2.22 -4.88 -27.54
C GLY A 85 3.42 -5.00 -28.46
N TRP A 86 4.59 -5.24 -27.87
CA TRP A 86 5.79 -5.51 -28.65
C TRP A 86 5.40 -6.65 -29.59
N ALA A 87 5.34 -6.35 -30.89
CA ALA A 87 5.10 -7.38 -31.86
C ALA A 87 6.28 -8.35 -31.73
N THR A 88 6.04 -9.56 -31.22
CA THR A 88 6.82 -10.70 -31.66
C THR A 88 6.77 -10.64 -33.19
N PRO A 89 7.90 -10.49 -33.90
CA PRO A 89 7.88 -10.48 -35.34
C PRO A 89 7.18 -11.75 -35.79
N ASP A 90 6.02 -11.59 -36.42
CA ASP A 90 5.43 -12.68 -37.20
C ASP A 90 6.50 -13.11 -38.20
N GLY A 91 6.87 -14.38 -38.15
CA GLY A 91 7.87 -15.02 -39.00
C GLY A 91 7.41 -15.16 -40.45
N SER A 92 6.72 -14.16 -40.99
CA SER A 92 6.31 -14.05 -42.39
C SER A 92 7.26 -13.14 -43.17
N ALA A 93 8.57 -13.40 -43.06
CA ALA A 93 9.54 -12.91 -44.03
C ALA A 93 9.54 -13.87 -45.23
N GLY A 94 8.96 -13.41 -46.34
CA GLY A 94 8.80 -14.20 -47.55
C GLY A 94 10.12 -14.77 -48.09
N ALA A 95 10.05 -16.02 -48.53
CA ALA A 95 10.96 -16.53 -49.56
C ALA A 95 10.40 -16.11 -50.92
N LYS A 96 10.96 -15.05 -51.48
CA LYS A 96 11.03 -14.84 -52.93
C LYS A 96 12.27 -15.58 -53.45
N ASP A 97 12.17 -16.04 -54.70
CA ASP A 97 13.22 -16.64 -55.57
C ASP A 97 13.47 -18.13 -55.24
N VAL A 98 13.23 -19.12 -56.12
CA VAL A 98 13.56 -19.29 -57.56
C VAL A 98 12.49 -20.10 -58.29
#